data_AF-A0A7K3Z6D4-F1
#
_entry.id   AF-A0A7K3Z6D4-F1
#
_cell.length_a   1.000
_cell.length_b   1.000
_cell.length_c   1.000
_cell.angle_alpha   90.00
_cell.angle_beta   90.00
_cell.angle_gamma   90.00
#
_symmetry.space_group_name_H-M   'P 1'
#
loop_
_entity.id
_entity.type
_entity.pdbx_description
1 polymer ?
#
loop_
_entity_poly.entity_id
_entity_poly.type
_entity_poly.pdbx_seq_one_letter_code
_entity_poly.pdbx_strand_id
1 'polypeptide(L)'
;MSTANGFNALLAEYLELFAHTEIFIFVFMEIITRIATIQRVIFKKAMMKDYIIFVTVFGLFSIFGTYIGSPESSGAITNIRDLAPMVAGLVGGPVVGTAVGLIGGIHRLLLGGATCVPCSLATIFAGLIAGLVYKLNKGKMLGIIPAILFAASIELLHAGVVLLIISPFTFALDIVLETIPQMIIAVSLGMGISAVIINSIKEPAHLMGKSNDSGCSSPKLDETTNSILLGEKRILTYFLVWLRTLTFIKRFQEHP
;
A
#
# COMPACT_ATOMS: atom_id res chain seq x y z
N MET A 1 -30.06 14.87 24.07
CA MET A 1 -30.39 13.60 23.39
C MET A 1 -30.09 13.61 21.87
N SER A 2 -30.05 14.76 21.19
CA SER A 2 -29.74 14.84 19.74
C SER A 2 -28.25 14.73 19.38
N THR A 3 -27.34 15.13 20.27
CA THR A 3 -25.87 15.15 20.01
C THR A 3 -25.20 13.79 20.18
N ALA A 4 -25.67 12.97 21.13
CA ALA A 4 -25.17 11.60 21.33
C ALA A 4 -25.49 10.70 20.13
N ASN A 5 -26.65 10.88 19.50
CA ASN A 5 -27.02 10.14 18.29
C ASN A 5 -26.15 10.53 17.08
N GLY A 6 -25.77 11.81 16.96
CA GLY A 6 -24.86 12.28 15.91
C GLY A 6 -23.43 11.79 16.09
N PHE A 7 -22.88 11.85 17.31
CA PHE A 7 -21.54 11.33 17.60
C PHE A 7 -21.47 9.81 17.40
N ASN A 8 -22.48 9.06 17.85
CA ASN A 8 -22.51 7.60 17.67
C ASN A 8 -22.68 7.21 16.19
N ALA A 9 -23.45 7.96 15.42
CA ALA A 9 -23.58 7.72 13.97
C ALA A 9 -22.29 8.03 13.22
N LEU A 10 -21.64 9.15 13.52
CA LEU A 10 -20.36 9.54 12.91
C LEU A 10 -19.25 8.56 13.30
N LEU A 11 -19.22 8.15 14.57
CA LEU A 11 -18.29 7.11 15.05
C LEU A 11 -18.56 5.77 14.38
N ALA A 12 -19.82 5.37 14.18
CA ALA A 12 -20.16 4.13 13.49
C ALA A 12 -19.74 4.14 12.02
N GLU A 13 -19.97 5.25 11.30
CA GLU A 13 -19.57 5.40 9.89
C GLU A 13 -18.04 5.35 9.73
N TYR A 14 -17.32 6.01 10.64
CA TYR A 14 -15.86 5.92 10.73
C TYR A 14 -15.39 4.48 11.00
N LEU A 15 -16.02 3.78 11.94
CA LEU A 15 -15.65 2.41 12.31
C LEU A 15 -15.98 1.40 11.21
N GLU A 16 -17.07 1.56 10.47
CA GLU A 16 -17.41 0.68 9.35
C GLU A 16 -16.47 0.88 8.17
N LEU A 17 -16.15 2.12 7.77
CA LEU A 17 -15.18 2.38 6.71
C LEU A 17 -13.78 1.87 7.09
N PHE A 18 -13.40 2.11 8.34
CA PHE A 18 -12.16 1.59 8.92
C PHE A 18 -12.13 0.04 8.89
N ALA A 19 -13.19 -0.63 9.33
CA ALA A 19 -13.23 -2.09 9.34
C ALA A 19 -13.10 -2.69 7.93
N HIS A 20 -13.78 -2.12 6.93
CA HIS A 20 -13.69 -2.62 5.55
C HIS A 20 -12.29 -2.44 4.95
N THR A 21 -11.63 -1.31 5.20
CA THR A 21 -10.28 -1.05 4.69
C THR A 21 -9.24 -1.98 5.34
N GLU A 22 -9.30 -2.20 6.65
CA GLU A 22 -8.38 -3.11 7.35
C GLU A 22 -8.58 -4.58 6.97
N ILE A 23 -9.83 -5.04 6.85
CA ILE A 23 -10.12 -6.40 6.36
C ILE A 23 -9.53 -6.58 4.96
N PHE A 24 -9.70 -5.59 4.08
CA PHE A 24 -9.14 -5.63 2.75
C PHE A 24 -7.60 -5.68 2.76
N ILE A 25 -6.95 -4.81 3.56
CA ILE A 25 -5.49 -4.81 3.72
C ILE A 25 -4.99 -6.17 4.20
N PHE A 26 -5.64 -6.73 5.22
CA PHE A 26 -5.30 -8.06 5.76
C PHE A 26 -5.41 -9.13 4.67
N VAL A 27 -6.55 -9.22 3.98
CA VAL A 27 -6.79 -10.22 2.93
C VAL A 27 -5.80 -10.05 1.77
N PHE A 28 -5.58 -8.81 1.32
CA PHE A 28 -4.63 -8.50 0.26
C PHE A 28 -3.21 -8.95 0.64
N MET A 29 -2.73 -8.56 1.82
CA MET A 29 -1.40 -8.91 2.29
C MET A 29 -1.24 -10.43 2.49
N GLU A 30 -2.26 -11.11 3.02
CA GLU A 30 -2.25 -12.55 3.22
C GLU A 30 -2.15 -13.31 1.88
N ILE A 31 -2.87 -12.87 0.85
CA ILE A 31 -2.80 -13.47 -0.49
C ILE A 31 -1.44 -13.18 -1.13
N ILE A 32 -1.01 -11.92 -1.13
CA ILE A 32 0.18 -11.45 -1.83
C ILE A 32 1.46 -12.05 -1.24
N THR A 33 1.57 -12.15 0.09
CA THR A 33 2.75 -12.75 0.75
C THR A 33 2.88 -14.26 0.55
N ARG A 34 1.85 -14.93 0.02
CA ARG A 34 1.88 -16.36 -0.37
C ARG A 34 2.29 -16.59 -1.82
N ILE A 35 2.43 -15.53 -2.62
CA ILE A 35 2.84 -15.62 -4.02
C ILE A 35 4.36 -15.75 -4.10
N ALA A 36 4.85 -16.78 -4.81
CA ALA A 36 6.29 -17.08 -4.91
C ALA A 36 7.13 -15.89 -5.42
N THR A 37 6.61 -15.12 -6.37
CA THR A 37 7.26 -13.91 -6.91
C THR A 37 7.48 -12.85 -5.84
N ILE A 38 6.49 -12.63 -4.98
CA ILE A 38 6.54 -11.65 -3.90
C ILE A 38 7.46 -12.15 -2.79
N GLN A 39 7.37 -13.44 -2.45
CA GLN A 39 8.28 -14.07 -1.48
C GLN A 39 9.74 -13.94 -1.90
N ARG A 40 10.05 -14.08 -3.20
CA ARG A 40 11.42 -13.85 -3.69
C ARG A 40 11.90 -12.43 -3.42
N VAL A 41 11.03 -11.41 -3.52
CA VAL A 41 11.38 -10.03 -3.16
C VAL A 41 11.62 -9.90 -1.66
N ILE A 42 10.71 -10.42 -0.84
CA ILE A 42 10.79 -10.36 0.64
C ILE A 42 12.06 -11.04 1.16
N PHE A 43 12.39 -12.23 0.63
CA PHE A 43 13.58 -13.00 1.02
C PHE A 43 14.85 -12.60 0.24
N LYS A 44 14.81 -11.51 -0.53
CA LYS A 44 15.97 -10.97 -1.29
C LYS A 44 16.59 -11.96 -2.28
N LYS A 45 15.78 -12.86 -2.82
CA LYS A 45 16.11 -13.85 -3.87
C LYS A 45 15.45 -13.51 -5.22
N ALA A 46 14.99 -12.27 -5.38
CA ALA A 46 14.28 -11.78 -6.54
C ALA A 46 15.19 -11.49 -7.74
N MET A 47 14.68 -11.82 -8.92
CA MET A 47 15.21 -11.33 -10.20
C MET A 47 14.49 -10.04 -10.60
N MET A 48 14.98 -9.35 -11.63
CA MET A 48 14.36 -8.10 -12.08
C MET A 48 12.88 -8.23 -12.45
N LYS A 49 12.48 -9.35 -13.07
CA LYS A 49 11.06 -9.62 -13.36
C LYS A 49 10.18 -9.67 -12.12
N ASP A 50 10.72 -10.15 -11.00
CA ASP A 50 9.96 -10.26 -9.75
C ASP A 50 9.72 -8.86 -9.16
N TYR A 51 10.71 -7.98 -9.25
CA TYR A 51 10.55 -6.57 -8.87
C TYR A 51 9.53 -5.84 -9.76
N ILE A 52 9.52 -6.08 -11.07
CA ILE A 52 8.53 -5.47 -11.98
C ILE A 52 7.11 -5.88 -11.58
N ILE A 53 6.89 -7.18 -11.34
CA ILE A 53 5.58 -7.69 -10.91
C ILE A 53 5.21 -7.11 -9.54
N PHE A 54 6.15 -7.09 -8.59
CA PHE A 54 5.93 -6.53 -7.25
C PHE A 54 5.54 -5.05 -7.31
N VAL A 55 6.31 -4.23 -8.04
CA VAL A 55 6.03 -2.79 -8.22
C VAL A 55 4.67 -2.58 -8.90
N THR A 56 4.34 -3.39 -9.90
CA THR A 56 3.05 -3.29 -10.59
C THR A 56 1.89 -3.59 -9.65
N VAL A 57 1.95 -4.70 -8.92
CA VAL A 57 0.88 -5.12 -7.99
C VAL A 57 0.69 -4.13 -6.85
N PHE A 58 1.79 -3.68 -6.22
CA PHE A 58 1.70 -2.68 -5.15
C PHE A 58 1.33 -1.29 -5.69
N GLY A 59 1.77 -0.91 -6.89
CA GLY A 59 1.36 0.34 -7.54
C GLY A 59 -0.13 0.37 -7.82
N LEU A 60 -0.69 -0.75 -8.31
CA LEU A 60 -2.13 -0.92 -8.48
C LEU A 60 -2.86 -0.83 -7.13
N PHE A 61 -2.37 -1.49 -6.08
CA PHE A 61 -2.92 -1.34 -4.73
C PHE A 61 -2.93 0.12 -4.27
N SER A 62 -1.86 0.88 -4.54
CA SER A 62 -1.79 2.31 -4.23
C SER A 62 -2.88 3.11 -4.97
N ILE A 63 -3.09 2.84 -6.26
CA ILE A 63 -4.19 3.42 -7.06
C ILE A 63 -5.55 3.10 -6.42
N PHE A 64 -5.79 1.83 -6.08
CA PHE A 64 -7.03 1.40 -5.42
C PHE A 64 -7.22 2.03 -4.05
N GLY A 65 -6.15 2.21 -3.28
CA GLY A 65 -6.18 2.91 -2.01
C GLY A 65 -6.74 4.33 -2.12
N THR A 66 -6.63 4.98 -3.29
CA THR A 66 -7.27 6.26 -3.58
C THR A 66 -8.77 6.12 -3.84
N TYR A 67 -9.20 5.07 -4.55
CA TYR A 67 -10.59 4.89 -4.95
C TYR A 67 -11.50 4.37 -3.84
N ILE A 68 -10.98 3.57 -2.92
CA ILE A 68 -11.74 3.15 -1.73
C ILE A 68 -11.81 4.25 -0.66
N GLY A 69 -11.12 5.36 -0.90
CA GLY A 69 -11.18 6.52 -0.05
C GLY A 69 -12.55 7.19 -0.05
N SER A 70 -12.85 7.88 1.04
CA SER A 70 -14.05 8.71 1.14
C SER A 70 -13.76 10.11 0.57
N PRO A 71 -14.61 10.61 -0.35
CA PRO A 71 -14.58 12.02 -0.70
C PRO A 71 -15.11 12.84 0.49
N GLU A 72 -14.36 13.86 0.85
CA GLU A 72 -14.62 14.72 2.00
C GLU A 72 -15.21 16.08 1.57
N SER A 73 -15.82 16.80 2.51
CA SER A 73 -16.56 18.04 2.22
C SER A 73 -15.67 19.18 1.71
N SER A 74 -14.39 19.18 2.10
CA SER A 74 -13.34 20.07 1.57
C SER A 74 -12.94 19.78 0.11
N GLY A 75 -13.49 18.73 -0.51
CA GLY A 75 -13.08 18.25 -1.83
C GLY A 75 -11.77 17.44 -1.81
N ALA A 76 -11.28 17.10 -0.62
CA ALA A 76 -10.19 16.16 -0.43
C ALA A 76 -10.70 14.71 -0.46
N ILE A 77 -9.77 13.75 -0.53
CA ILE A 77 -10.09 12.32 -0.51
C ILE A 77 -9.27 11.69 0.60
N THR A 78 -9.92 11.29 1.69
CA THR A 78 -9.30 10.44 2.72
C THR A 78 -9.01 9.08 2.10
N ASN A 79 -7.79 8.58 2.20
CA ASN A 79 -7.39 7.39 1.45
C ASN A 79 -6.31 6.59 2.18
N ILE A 80 -6.01 5.38 1.69
CA ILE A 80 -4.91 4.55 2.20
C ILE A 80 -3.77 4.39 1.18
N ARG A 81 -3.65 5.33 0.23
CA ARG A 81 -2.74 5.22 -0.92
C ARG A 81 -1.28 5.01 -0.50
N ASP A 82 -0.87 5.65 0.59
CA ASP A 82 0.52 5.70 1.05
C ASP A 82 0.98 4.36 1.64
N LEU A 83 0.06 3.47 2.02
CA LEU A 83 0.38 2.16 2.58
C LEU A 83 1.22 1.31 1.63
N ALA A 84 0.82 1.19 0.36
CA ALA A 84 1.54 0.36 -0.60
C ALA A 84 2.99 0.83 -0.86
N PRO A 85 3.24 2.11 -1.19
CA PRO A 85 4.59 2.66 -1.31
C PRO A 85 5.42 2.41 -0.06
N MET A 86 4.85 2.61 1.14
CA MET A 86 5.58 2.37 2.38
C MET A 86 5.95 0.90 2.57
N VAL A 87 5.01 -0.02 2.41
CA VAL A 87 5.29 -1.47 2.53
C VAL A 87 6.31 -1.89 1.47
N ALA A 88 6.16 -1.43 0.23
CA ALA A 88 7.10 -1.69 -0.85
C ALA A 88 8.50 -1.16 -0.56
N GLY A 89 8.62 0.03 0.04
CA GLY A 89 9.89 0.59 0.49
C GLY A 89 10.53 -0.21 1.62
N LEU A 90 9.74 -0.55 2.65
CA LEU A 90 10.19 -1.33 3.81
C LEU A 90 10.56 -2.80 3.48
N VAL A 91 10.16 -3.30 2.31
CA VAL A 91 10.46 -4.66 1.85
C VAL A 91 11.54 -4.67 0.75
N GLY A 92 11.39 -3.81 -0.26
CA GLY A 92 12.20 -3.82 -1.48
C GLY A 92 13.23 -2.69 -1.57
N GLY A 93 13.26 -1.77 -0.61
CA GLY A 93 14.21 -0.65 -0.56
C GLY A 93 13.79 0.59 -1.37
N PRO A 94 14.67 1.60 -1.45
CA PRO A 94 14.31 2.97 -1.89
C PRO A 94 13.85 3.03 -3.34
N VAL A 95 14.47 2.26 -4.23
CA VAL A 95 14.08 2.23 -5.65
C VAL A 95 12.68 1.64 -5.82
N VAL A 96 12.38 0.54 -5.13
CA VAL A 96 11.10 -0.17 -5.23
C VAL A 96 9.98 0.67 -4.61
N GLY A 97 10.20 1.20 -3.40
CA GLY A 97 9.22 2.06 -2.72
C GLY A 97 8.91 3.33 -3.53
N THR A 98 9.93 3.99 -4.07
CA THR A 98 9.75 5.18 -4.92
C THR A 98 9.00 4.84 -6.21
N ALA A 99 9.28 3.70 -6.85
CA ALA A 99 8.58 3.29 -8.07
C ALA A 99 7.08 3.04 -7.82
N VAL A 100 6.73 2.38 -6.71
CA VAL A 100 5.33 2.21 -6.29
C VAL A 100 4.69 3.57 -5.95
N GLY A 101 5.41 4.42 -5.23
CA GLY A 101 4.98 5.78 -4.89
C GLY A 101 4.74 6.64 -6.13
N LEU A 102 5.54 6.50 -7.18
CA LEU A 102 5.35 7.18 -8.46
C LEU A 102 4.08 6.72 -9.15
N ILE A 103 3.77 5.42 -9.16
CA ILE A 103 2.53 4.92 -9.78
C ILE A 103 1.30 5.51 -9.09
N GLY A 104 1.24 5.42 -7.75
CA GLY A 104 0.14 5.97 -6.98
C GLY A 104 0.07 7.50 -7.04
N GLY A 105 1.22 8.17 -6.92
CA GLY A 105 1.32 9.63 -6.95
C GLY A 105 0.97 10.22 -8.32
N ILE A 106 1.49 9.66 -9.41
CA ILE A 106 1.13 10.11 -10.77
C ILE A 106 -0.37 9.91 -11.01
N HIS A 107 -0.92 8.76 -10.62
CA HIS A 107 -2.37 8.54 -10.72
C HIS A 107 -3.16 9.58 -9.93
N ARG A 108 -2.76 9.89 -8.68
CA ARG A 108 -3.41 10.93 -7.87
C ARG A 108 -3.31 12.31 -8.54
N LEU A 109 -2.17 12.63 -9.14
CA LEU A 109 -1.95 13.90 -9.82
C LEU A 109 -2.93 14.06 -10.99
N LEU A 110 -3.17 12.99 -11.76
CA LEU A 110 -4.07 12.99 -12.92
C LEU A 110 -5.54 13.18 -12.56
N LEU A 111 -5.95 12.87 -11.32
CA LEU A 111 -7.32 13.11 -10.86
C LEU A 111 -7.64 14.60 -10.65
N GLY A 112 -6.62 15.46 -10.52
CA GLY A 112 -6.81 16.89 -10.27
C GLY A 112 -7.44 17.22 -8.90
N GLY A 113 -7.94 18.44 -8.75
CA GLY A 113 -8.47 18.97 -7.48
C GLY A 113 -7.40 19.60 -6.59
N ALA A 114 -7.84 20.27 -5.51
CA ALA A 114 -6.97 21.09 -4.66
C ALA A 114 -5.78 20.35 -4.06
N THR A 115 -5.96 19.06 -3.73
CA THR A 115 -4.93 18.25 -3.08
C THR A 115 -4.08 17.42 -4.04
N CYS A 116 -4.25 17.55 -5.37
CA CYS A 116 -3.56 16.70 -6.33
C CYS A 116 -2.03 16.77 -6.23
N VAL A 117 -1.45 17.97 -6.15
CA VAL A 117 0.00 18.15 -6.01
C VAL A 117 0.52 17.67 -4.66
N PRO A 118 0.04 18.17 -3.51
CA PRO A 118 0.60 17.78 -2.22
C PRO A 118 0.44 16.29 -1.92
N CYS A 119 -0.74 15.71 -2.19
CA CYS A 119 -0.98 14.29 -1.93
C CYS A 119 -0.16 13.39 -2.85
N SER A 120 0.15 13.81 -4.07
CA SER A 120 1.02 13.03 -4.97
C SER A 120 2.47 13.03 -4.50
N LEU A 121 2.97 14.18 -4.06
CA LEU A 121 4.32 14.32 -3.50
C LEU A 121 4.47 13.52 -2.21
N ALA A 122 3.50 13.61 -1.31
CA ALA A 122 3.49 12.85 -0.06
C ALA A 122 3.56 11.34 -0.31
N THR A 123 2.80 10.82 -1.29
CA THR A 123 2.84 9.40 -1.66
C THR A 123 4.20 8.95 -2.21
N ILE A 124 4.87 9.79 -3.00
CA ILE A 124 6.22 9.49 -3.50
C ILE A 124 7.21 9.49 -2.33
N PHE A 125 7.12 10.47 -1.43
CA PHE A 125 7.97 10.56 -0.25
C PHE A 125 7.74 9.40 0.73
N ALA A 126 6.50 8.95 0.90
CA ALA A 126 6.16 7.79 1.72
C ALA A 126 6.97 6.56 1.29
N GLY A 127 6.99 6.27 -0.02
CA GLY A 127 7.77 5.16 -0.58
C GLY A 127 9.29 5.35 -0.49
N LEU A 128 9.77 6.56 -0.78
CA LEU A 128 11.20 6.87 -0.71
C LEU A 128 11.73 6.74 0.73
N ILE A 129 11.08 7.39 1.70
CA ILE A 129 11.49 7.40 3.10
C ILE A 129 11.42 5.99 3.67
N ALA A 130 10.36 5.23 3.38
CA ALA A 130 10.26 3.82 3.76
C ALA A 130 11.44 2.99 3.24
N GLY A 131 11.84 3.19 1.99
CA GLY A 131 12.99 2.49 1.43
C GLY A 131 14.34 2.96 1.99
N LEU A 132 14.46 4.22 2.42
CA LEU A 132 15.62 4.67 3.18
C LEU A 132 15.66 4.00 4.56
N VAL A 133 14.53 3.88 5.24
CA VAL A 133 14.41 3.15 6.52
C VAL A 133 14.78 1.68 6.33
N TYR A 134 14.37 1.04 5.24
CA TYR A 134 14.83 -0.31 4.89
C TYR A 134 16.36 -0.38 4.81
N LYS A 135 17.01 0.56 4.13
CA LYS A 135 18.48 0.59 4.01
C LYS A 135 19.15 0.79 5.37
N LEU A 136 18.63 1.69 6.20
CA LEU A 136 19.13 1.96 7.56
C LEU A 136 18.94 0.75 8.48
N ASN A 137 17.83 0.03 8.35
CA ASN A 137 17.54 -1.18 9.12
C ASN A 137 18.18 -2.45 8.52
N LYS A 138 19.23 -2.31 7.69
CA LYS A 138 19.97 -3.42 7.04
C LYS A 138 19.07 -4.37 6.24
N GLY A 139 18.02 -3.79 5.67
CA GLY A 139 17.01 -4.47 4.88
C GLY A 139 16.14 -5.45 5.68
N LYS A 140 15.95 -5.22 6.98
CA LYS A 140 14.99 -5.96 7.79
C LYS A 140 13.68 -5.19 7.83
N MET A 141 12.56 -5.91 7.76
CA MET A 141 11.25 -5.32 8.01
C MET A 141 11.19 -4.80 9.44
N LEU A 142 10.44 -3.71 9.65
CA LEU A 142 10.21 -3.19 11.00
C LEU A 142 9.33 -4.17 11.81
N GLY A 143 9.51 -4.16 13.13
CA GLY A 143 8.55 -4.77 14.04
C GLY A 143 7.23 -3.99 14.07
N ILE A 144 6.19 -4.56 14.68
CA ILE A 144 4.82 -4.02 14.66
C ILE A 144 4.77 -2.57 15.17
N ILE A 145 5.28 -2.31 16.37
CA ILE A 145 5.21 -0.97 16.98
C ILE A 145 6.03 0.06 16.19
N PRO A 146 7.31 -0.19 15.81
CA PRO A 146 8.03 0.71 14.93
C PRO A 146 7.36 0.96 13.58
N ALA A 147 6.68 -0.05 13.00
CA ALA A 147 5.99 0.08 11.73
C ALA A 147 4.75 1.00 11.85
N ILE A 148 3.94 0.83 12.90
CA ILE A 148 2.80 1.71 13.21
C ILE A 148 3.28 3.15 13.41
N LEU A 149 4.31 3.36 14.24
CA LEU A 149 4.86 4.70 14.51
C LEU A 149 5.46 5.34 13.25
N PHE A 150 6.10 4.53 12.40
CA PHE A 150 6.64 4.98 11.13
C PHE A 150 5.52 5.47 10.20
N ALA A 151 4.46 4.70 10.01
CA ALA A 151 3.33 5.10 9.17
C ALA A 151 2.65 6.36 9.70
N ALA A 152 2.40 6.46 11.00
CA ALA A 152 1.85 7.68 11.61
C ALA A 152 2.73 8.91 11.35
N SER A 153 4.06 8.74 11.39
CA SER A 153 5.01 9.82 11.10
C SER A 153 4.97 10.26 9.64
N ILE A 154 4.74 9.33 8.71
CA ILE A 154 4.59 9.63 7.28
C ILE A 154 3.28 10.38 7.01
N GLU A 155 2.18 10.01 7.66
CA GLU A 155 0.90 10.74 7.55
C GLU A 155 0.99 12.15 8.14
N LEU A 156 1.76 12.36 9.21
CA LEU A 156 2.08 13.70 9.71
C LEU A 156 2.92 14.51 8.71
N LEU A 157 3.88 13.86 8.03
CA LEU A 157 4.61 14.49 6.94
C LEU A 157 3.67 14.86 5.78
N HIS A 158 2.72 13.99 5.44
CA HIS A 158 1.69 14.25 4.43
C HIS A 158 0.91 15.52 4.77
N ALA A 159 0.44 15.64 6.01
CA ALA A 159 -0.23 16.84 6.51
C ALA A 159 0.64 18.10 6.36
N GLY A 160 1.94 17.99 6.70
CA GLY A 160 2.91 19.06 6.52
C GLY A 160 3.04 19.51 5.06
N VAL A 161 3.12 18.55 4.12
CA VAL A 161 3.18 18.85 2.67
C VAL A 161 1.91 19.56 2.20
N VAL A 162 0.74 19.15 2.70
CA VAL A 162 -0.55 19.82 2.40
C VAL A 162 -0.54 21.26 2.89
N LEU A 163 -0.17 21.51 4.15
CA LEU A 163 -0.16 22.86 4.74
C LEU A 163 0.85 23.80 4.09
N LEU A 164 1.96 23.26 3.56
CA LEU A 164 2.99 24.06 2.89
C LEU A 164 2.62 24.46 1.47
N ILE A 165 1.83 23.64 0.76
CA ILE A 165 1.56 23.85 -0.68
C ILE A 165 0.20 24.52 -0.90
N ILE A 166 -0.81 24.19 -0.10
CA ILE A 166 -2.16 24.73 -0.29
C ILE A 166 -2.27 26.12 0.34
N SER A 167 -2.84 27.05 -0.44
CA SER A 167 -3.16 28.42 -0.01
C SER A 167 -4.62 28.73 -0.35
N PRO A 168 -5.39 29.40 0.55
CA PRO A 168 -4.97 29.95 1.85
C PRO A 168 -4.79 28.88 2.94
N PHE A 169 -4.00 29.19 3.98
CA PHE A 169 -3.70 28.26 5.08
C PHE A 169 -4.95 27.74 5.80
N THR A 170 -6.00 28.56 5.94
CA THR A 170 -7.26 28.14 6.57
C THR A 170 -7.90 26.98 5.82
N PHE A 171 -7.93 27.04 4.49
CA PHE A 171 -8.46 25.96 3.65
C PHE A 171 -7.58 24.70 3.72
N ALA A 172 -6.25 24.87 3.77
CA ALA A 172 -5.32 23.76 3.95
C ALA A 172 -5.54 23.05 5.31
N LEU A 173 -5.82 23.83 6.36
CA LEU A 173 -6.09 23.31 7.70
C LEU A 173 -7.40 22.52 7.75
N ASP A 174 -8.45 23.00 7.09
CA ASP A 174 -9.73 22.29 6.99
C ASP A 174 -9.53 20.90 6.36
N ILE A 175 -8.79 20.82 5.25
CA ILE A 175 -8.42 19.55 4.60
C ILE A 175 -7.69 18.62 5.56
N VAL A 176 -6.69 19.15 6.29
CA VAL A 176 -5.88 18.34 7.21
C VAL A 176 -6.71 17.82 8.37
N LEU A 177 -7.58 18.65 8.96
CA LEU A 177 -8.41 18.26 10.10
C LEU A 177 -9.47 17.22 9.72
N GLU A 178 -9.95 17.25 8.48
CA GLU A 178 -10.94 16.30 7.97
C GLU A 178 -10.29 14.96 7.59
N THR A 179 -9.13 14.97 6.93
CA THR A 179 -8.55 13.75 6.32
C THR A 179 -7.50 13.04 7.17
N ILE A 180 -6.57 13.78 7.77
CA ILE A 180 -5.34 13.21 8.35
C ILE A 180 -5.61 12.33 9.58
N PRO A 181 -6.55 12.66 10.50
CA PRO A 181 -6.83 11.78 11.64
C PRO A 181 -7.27 10.37 11.22
N GLN A 182 -8.13 10.27 10.21
CA GLN A 182 -8.57 8.99 9.64
C GLN A 182 -7.41 8.25 8.98
N MET A 183 -6.62 8.96 8.17
CA MET A 183 -5.47 8.39 7.46
C MET A 183 -4.41 7.86 8.43
N ILE A 184 -4.10 8.60 9.51
CA ILE A 184 -3.18 8.13 10.55
C ILE A 184 -3.64 6.79 11.12
N ILE A 185 -4.92 6.66 11.48
CA ILE A 185 -5.44 5.43 12.10
C ILE A 185 -5.38 4.27 11.11
N ALA A 186 -5.97 4.43 9.92
CA ALA A 186 -6.07 3.37 8.92
C ALA A 186 -4.70 2.95 8.36
N VAL A 187 -3.88 3.91 7.97
CA VAL A 187 -2.59 3.60 7.35
C VAL A 187 -1.60 3.02 8.38
N SER A 188 -1.66 3.48 9.64
CA SER A 188 -0.78 2.94 10.69
C SER A 188 -1.17 1.52 11.10
N LEU A 189 -2.46 1.23 11.25
CA LEU A 189 -2.92 -0.12 11.58
C LEU A 189 -2.69 -1.09 10.42
N GLY A 190 -3.00 -0.68 9.19
CA GLY A 190 -2.65 -1.43 7.98
C GLY A 190 -1.15 -1.72 7.86
N MET A 191 -0.30 -0.77 8.25
CA MET A 191 1.15 -0.97 8.32
C MET A 191 1.54 -1.98 9.41
N GLY A 192 0.89 -1.92 10.58
CA GLY A 192 1.05 -2.91 11.64
C GLY A 192 0.69 -4.32 11.17
N ILE A 193 -0.46 -4.49 10.51
CA ILE A 193 -0.90 -5.75 9.90
C ILE A 193 0.13 -6.25 8.89
N SER A 194 0.57 -5.37 8.00
CA SER A 194 1.59 -5.69 6.99
C SER A 194 2.88 -6.18 7.64
N ALA A 195 3.34 -5.52 8.70
CA ALA A 195 4.52 -5.92 9.46
C ALA A 195 4.34 -7.28 10.16
N VAL A 196 3.17 -7.56 10.75
CA VAL A 196 2.87 -8.88 11.35
C VAL A 196 2.97 -9.97 10.30
N ILE A 197 2.25 -9.82 9.19
CA ILE A 197 2.19 -10.84 8.13
C ILE A 197 3.58 -11.08 7.55
N ILE A 198 4.29 -10.02 7.16
CA ILE A 198 5.63 -10.13 6.55
C ILE A 198 6.65 -10.74 7.54
N ASN A 199 6.59 -10.41 8.82
CA ASN A 199 7.51 -11.01 9.80
C ASN A 199 7.13 -12.45 10.18
N SER A 200 5.87 -12.85 10.01
CA SER A 200 5.40 -14.20 10.33
C SER A 200 5.74 -15.25 9.27
N ILE A 201 5.97 -14.82 8.02
CA ILE A 201 6.26 -15.74 6.93
C ILE A 201 7.68 -16.29 7.07
N LYS A 202 7.78 -17.63 6.99
CA LYS A 202 9.06 -18.34 6.92
C LYS A 202 9.47 -18.49 5.47
N GLU A 203 10.77 -18.56 5.25
CA GLU A 203 11.27 -18.86 3.91
C GLU A 203 10.71 -20.22 3.45
N PRO A 204 10.05 -20.29 2.28
CA PRO A 204 9.47 -21.54 1.82
C PRO A 204 10.55 -22.49 1.28
N ALA A 205 10.35 -23.80 1.45
CA ALA A 205 11.32 -24.83 1.07
C ALA A 205 11.81 -24.73 -0.40
N HIS A 206 10.93 -24.30 -1.32
CA HIS A 206 11.27 -24.14 -2.74
C HIS A 206 12.29 -23.00 -3.01
N LEU A 207 12.57 -22.12 -2.03
CA LEU A 207 13.59 -21.08 -2.11
C LEU A 207 14.90 -21.45 -1.36
N MET A 208 14.88 -22.48 -0.51
CA MET A 208 16.01 -22.87 0.36
C MET A 208 17.21 -23.47 -0.40
N GLY A 209 17.08 -23.83 -1.67
CA GLY A 209 18.12 -24.53 -2.45
C GLY A 209 18.93 -23.70 -3.46
N LYS A 210 18.68 -22.38 -3.61
CA LYS A 210 19.34 -21.58 -4.66
C LYS A 210 20.66 -20.90 -4.26
N SER A 211 21.19 -21.16 -3.07
CA SER A 211 22.37 -20.45 -2.55
C SER A 211 23.70 -21.19 -2.62
N ASN A 212 23.76 -22.41 -3.17
CA ASN A 212 25.02 -23.11 -3.44
C ASN A 212 24.77 -24.10 -4.59
N ASP A 213 25.13 -23.74 -5.82
CA ASP A 213 25.53 -24.70 -6.85
C ASP A 213 26.13 -23.96 -8.05
N SER A 214 27.46 -23.89 -8.09
CA SER A 214 28.26 -23.76 -9.31
C SER A 214 28.50 -25.14 -9.95
N GLY A 215 27.49 -26.02 -9.88
CA GLY A 215 27.51 -27.36 -10.47
C GLY A 215 26.48 -27.43 -11.60
N CYS A 216 26.96 -27.64 -12.82
CA CYS A 216 26.14 -27.85 -14.00
C CYS A 216 25.26 -29.10 -13.80
N SER A 217 24.01 -28.90 -13.38
CA SER A 217 22.94 -29.88 -13.53
C SER A 217 21.69 -29.16 -14.05
N SER A 218 21.23 -29.60 -15.22
CA SER A 218 20.06 -29.06 -15.91
C SER A 218 18.83 -29.12 -14.98
N PRO A 219 18.20 -27.98 -14.65
CA PRO A 219 17.04 -27.99 -13.76
C PRO A 219 15.86 -28.65 -14.47
N LYS A 220 15.06 -29.42 -13.72
CA LYS A 220 13.71 -29.86 -14.14
C LYS A 220 12.87 -28.61 -14.47
N LEU A 221 12.93 -28.20 -15.74
CA LEU A 221 12.32 -26.99 -16.28
C LEU A 221 10.80 -27.08 -16.31
N ASP A 222 10.22 -28.29 -16.31
CA ASP A 222 8.76 -28.48 -16.43
C ASP A 222 8.01 -28.02 -15.16
N GLU A 223 8.35 -28.57 -14.00
CA GLU A 223 7.59 -28.38 -12.75
C GLU A 223 7.74 -26.95 -12.17
N THR A 224 8.93 -26.37 -12.32
CA THR A 224 9.20 -24.99 -11.88
C THR A 224 8.54 -23.97 -12.82
N THR A 225 8.54 -24.24 -14.12
CA THR A 225 7.83 -23.38 -15.10
C THR A 225 6.33 -23.47 -14.92
N ASN A 226 5.79 -24.67 -14.66
CA ASN A 226 4.36 -24.85 -14.41
C ASN A 226 3.89 -24.17 -13.12
N SER A 227 4.64 -24.23 -12.02
CA SER A 227 4.30 -23.53 -10.79
C SER A 227 4.40 -21.99 -10.90
N ILE A 228 5.38 -21.48 -11.68
CA ILE A 228 5.49 -20.06 -12.00
C ILE A 228 4.33 -19.61 -12.90
N LEU A 229 4.00 -20.37 -13.94
CA LEU A 229 2.87 -20.10 -14.84
C LEU A 229 1.52 -20.17 -14.11
N LEU A 230 1.35 -21.11 -13.17
CA LEU A 230 0.18 -21.19 -12.31
C LEU A 230 0.08 -19.97 -11.37
N GLY A 231 1.21 -19.50 -10.84
CA GLY A 231 1.30 -18.26 -10.07
C GLY A 231 0.93 -17.02 -10.90
N GLU A 232 1.49 -16.88 -12.11
CA GLU A 232 1.18 -15.79 -13.04
C GLU A 232 -0.28 -15.81 -13.51
N LYS A 233 -0.84 -17.00 -13.81
CA LYS A 233 -2.26 -17.15 -14.13
C LYS A 233 -3.15 -16.74 -12.96
N ARG A 234 -2.78 -17.10 -11.72
CA ARG A 234 -3.51 -16.65 -10.52
C ARG A 234 -3.41 -15.14 -10.32
N ILE A 235 -2.25 -14.52 -10.53
CA ILE A 235 -2.09 -13.06 -10.49
C ILE A 235 -3.01 -12.40 -11.52
N LEU A 236 -3.06 -12.90 -12.74
CA LEU A 236 -3.98 -12.42 -13.77
C LEU A 236 -5.45 -12.57 -13.36
N THR A 237 -5.85 -13.70 -12.77
CA THR A 237 -7.21 -13.90 -12.28
C THR A 237 -7.55 -12.93 -11.15
N TYR A 238 -6.67 -12.75 -10.16
CA TYR A 238 -6.90 -11.79 -9.08
C TYR A 238 -6.94 -10.35 -9.60
N PHE A 239 -6.06 -10.02 -10.54
CA PHE A 239 -6.05 -8.72 -11.22
C PHE A 239 -7.36 -8.46 -11.98
N LEU A 240 -7.89 -9.46 -12.68
CA LEU A 240 -9.17 -9.35 -13.38
C LEU A 240 -10.37 -9.23 -12.43
N VAL A 241 -10.38 -9.98 -11.33
CA VAL A 241 -11.39 -9.83 -10.26
C VAL A 241 -11.32 -8.42 -9.68
N TRP A 242 -10.12 -7.93 -9.41
CA TRP A 242 -9.86 -6.63 -8.84
C TRP A 242 -10.23 -5.47 -9.78
N LEU A 243 -9.92 -5.57 -11.08
CA LEU A 243 -10.37 -4.65 -12.11
C LEU A 243 -11.90 -4.56 -12.17
N ARG A 244 -12.59 -5.71 -12.07
CA ARG A 244 -14.06 -5.75 -12.01
C ARG A 244 -14.58 -5.06 -10.76
N THR A 245 -13.96 -5.28 -9.60
CA THR A 245 -14.32 -4.60 -8.35
C THR A 245 -14.13 -3.09 -8.46
N LEU A 246 -13.02 -2.61 -9.03
CA LEU A 246 -12.79 -1.19 -9.28
C LEU A 246 -13.86 -0.57 -10.18
N THR A 247 -14.18 -1.23 -11.30
CA THR A 247 -15.23 -0.75 -12.21
C THR A 247 -16.61 -0.77 -11.55
N PHE A 248 -16.87 -1.72 -10.64
CA PHE A 248 -18.12 -1.83 -9.91
C PHE A 248 -18.25 -0.70 -8.87
N ILE A 249 -17.20 -0.44 -8.07
CA ILE A 249 -17.18 0.65 -7.09
C ILE A 249 -17.36 2.00 -7.77
N LYS A 250 -16.63 2.25 -8.87
CA LYS A 250 -16.75 3.50 -9.64
C LYS A 250 -18.18 3.72 -10.15
N ARG A 251 -18.86 2.65 -10.57
CA ARG A 251 -20.25 2.70 -11.05
C ARG A 251 -21.26 2.98 -9.93
N PHE A 252 -20.94 2.63 -8.70
CA PHE A 252 -21.74 2.95 -7.51
C PHE A 252 -21.56 4.41 -7.06
N GLN A 253 -20.38 4.99 -7.24
CA GLN A 253 -20.11 6.39 -6.89
C GLN A 253 -20.66 7.38 -7.95
N GLU A 254 -20.83 6.97 -9.21
CA GLU A 254 -21.36 7.81 -10.30
C GLU A 254 -22.91 7.91 -10.32
N HIS A 255 -23.62 7.17 -9.47
CA HIS A 255 -25.08 7.20 -9.36
C HIS A 255 -25.52 7.32 -7.89
N PRO A 256 -25.69 8.56 -7.37
CA PRO A 256 -26.39 8.78 -6.11
C PRO A 256 -27.89 8.44 -6.20
#